data_AF-A0A852D3E4-F1
#
_entry.id   AF-A0A852D3E4-F1
#
_cell.length_a   1.000
_cell.length_b   1.000
_cell.length_c   1.000
_cell.angle_alpha   90.00
_cell.angle_beta   90.00
_cell.angle_gamma   90.00
#
_symmetry.space_group_name_H-M   'P 1'
#
loop_
_entity.id
_entity.type
_entity.pdbx_description
1 polymer ?
#
loop_
_entity_poly.entity_id
_entity_poly.type
_entity_poly.pdbx_seq_one_letter_code
_entity_poly.pdbx_strand_id
1 'polypeptide(L)'
;TDGNENMTEVDALNTSRQSCDLEEKYKMDHQRRGVALIFNHEHFFWQLRLHDRRGTEADRKNLNRTLTDLGFEVRVFDDLKADDVQKRIYEASKEDHSNADCFVCVFLSHGEDDHVYAYDDKIKIQTMTDMFRGDKCQSLVGKPKIFIIQ
;
A
#
# COMPACT_ATOMS: atom_id res chain seq x y z
N THR A 1 -24.44 28.28 -32.45
CA THR A 1 -24.69 26.83 -32.51
C THR A 1 -23.72 26.28 -33.54
N ASP A 2 -22.43 26.34 -33.21
CA ASP A 2 -21.62 25.24 -32.63
C ASP A 2 -20.94 24.54 -33.83
N GLY A 3 -19.64 24.68 -34.07
CA GLY A 3 -18.53 24.65 -33.13
C GLY A 3 -17.83 23.31 -33.33
N ASN A 4 -16.82 23.27 -34.20
CA ASN A 4 -15.81 22.21 -34.19
C ASN A 4 -14.56 22.66 -34.98
N GLU A 5 -13.71 23.43 -34.32
CA GLU A 5 -12.35 23.69 -34.75
C GLU A 5 -11.44 22.60 -34.18
N ASN A 6 -11.03 21.65 -35.02
CA ASN A 6 -9.83 20.86 -34.76
C ASN A 6 -8.63 21.66 -35.26
N MET A 7 -8.11 22.54 -34.39
CA MET A 7 -6.80 23.16 -34.57
C MET A 7 -5.77 22.39 -33.76
N THR A 8 -4.96 21.60 -34.46
CA THR A 8 -3.67 21.14 -33.95
C THR A 8 -2.70 22.32 -33.99
N GLU A 9 -2.35 22.86 -32.83
CA GLU A 9 -1.27 23.86 -32.72
C GLU A 9 -0.04 23.18 -32.12
N VAL A 10 0.93 22.95 -33.01
CA VAL A 10 2.32 22.63 -32.69
C VAL A 10 3.02 23.96 -32.45
N ASP A 11 3.53 24.20 -31.24
CA ASP A 11 4.65 25.13 -31.05
C ASP A 11 5.29 24.94 -29.68
N ALA A 12 6.55 24.50 -29.68
CA ALA A 12 7.63 25.08 -28.88
C ALA A 12 8.90 24.22 -28.99
N LEU A 13 9.70 24.46 -30.03
CA LEU A 13 11.14 24.25 -29.95
C LEU A 13 11.82 25.60 -30.06
N ASN A 14 12.15 26.21 -28.92
CA ASN A 14 13.41 26.97 -28.84
C ASN A 14 13.98 27.02 -27.42
N THR A 15 14.75 25.98 -27.10
CA THR A 15 16.09 26.03 -26.50
C THR A 15 16.36 27.06 -25.40
N SER A 16 16.02 26.72 -24.16
CA SER A 16 17.00 26.84 -23.08
C SER A 16 17.42 25.43 -22.69
N ARG A 17 18.71 25.13 -22.82
CA ARG A 17 19.35 23.91 -22.31
C ARG A 17 19.05 23.73 -20.82
N GLN A 18 17.93 23.09 -20.49
CA GLN A 18 17.78 22.43 -19.21
C GLN A 18 18.12 20.98 -19.49
N SER A 19 19.30 20.59 -19.00
CA SER A 19 19.67 19.22 -18.70
C SER A 19 18.42 18.38 -18.45
N CYS A 20 18.12 17.45 -19.36
CA CYS A 20 17.25 16.32 -19.06
C CYS A 20 18.04 15.39 -18.12
N ASP A 21 18.42 15.90 -16.96
CA ASP A 21 19.16 15.16 -15.96
C ASP A 21 18.40 15.31 -14.65
N LEU A 22 17.75 14.21 -14.27
CA LEU A 22 17.97 13.45 -13.03
C LEU A 22 16.69 12.67 -12.75
N GLU A 23 16.72 11.36 -12.98
CA GLU A 23 15.68 10.34 -12.75
C GLU A 23 14.48 10.82 -11.90
N GLU A 24 13.26 10.78 -12.45
CA GLU A 24 12.00 11.03 -11.75
C GLU A 24 11.84 10.05 -10.57
N LYS A 25 12.43 10.38 -9.43
CA LYS A 25 12.46 9.57 -8.22
C LYS A 25 11.56 10.19 -7.16
N TYR A 26 10.89 9.34 -6.41
CA TYR A 26 10.24 9.78 -5.18
C TYR A 26 11.26 10.37 -4.22
N LYS A 27 10.85 11.41 -3.51
CA LYS A 27 11.62 12.00 -2.41
C LYS A 27 11.60 11.04 -1.21
N MET A 28 12.76 10.48 -0.87
CA MET A 28 12.94 9.43 0.15
C MET A 28 13.95 9.84 1.26
N ASP A 29 13.99 11.13 1.58
CA ASP A 29 14.91 11.76 2.55
C ASP A 29 14.17 12.45 3.72
N HIS A 30 12.90 12.10 3.98
CA HIS A 30 12.18 12.55 5.16
C HIS A 30 12.72 11.88 6.43
N GLN A 31 12.30 12.37 7.59
CA GLN A 31 12.78 11.90 8.89
C GLN A 31 12.49 10.41 9.15
N ARG A 32 11.37 9.89 8.63
CA ARG A 32 10.99 8.47 8.77
C ARG A 32 10.82 7.85 7.40
N ARG A 33 11.22 6.58 7.25
CA ARG A 33 10.88 5.80 6.05
C ARG A 33 9.37 5.64 5.90
N GLY A 34 8.69 5.37 7.02
CA GLY A 34 7.24 5.22 7.10
C GLY A 34 6.80 3.99 7.87
N VAL A 35 5.49 3.74 7.87
CA VAL A 35 4.88 2.59 8.55
C VAL A 35 4.77 1.43 7.56
N ALA A 36 5.06 0.22 8.06
CA ALA A 36 4.83 -1.02 7.34
C ALA A 36 3.87 -1.92 8.14
N LEU A 37 2.71 -2.23 7.58
CA LEU A 37 1.77 -3.20 8.16
C LEU A 37 2.02 -4.57 7.55
N ILE A 38 2.06 -5.62 8.38
CA ILE A 38 2.12 -7.01 7.93
C ILE A 38 0.94 -7.76 8.55
N PHE A 39 0.00 -8.19 7.71
CA PHE A 39 -1.10 -9.07 8.10
C PHE A 39 -0.74 -10.48 7.69
N ASN A 40 -0.51 -11.34 8.68
CA ASN A 40 -0.16 -12.73 8.50
C ASN A 40 -1.34 -13.62 8.89
N HIS A 41 -1.92 -14.32 7.92
CA HIS A 41 -3.01 -15.26 8.13
C HIS A 41 -2.49 -16.67 7.87
N GLU A 42 -2.32 -17.43 8.95
CA GLU A 42 -1.98 -18.85 8.91
C GLU A 42 -3.22 -19.70 9.11
N HIS A 43 -4.10 -19.29 10.03
CA HIS A 43 -5.30 -20.03 10.41
C HIS A 43 -6.56 -19.30 9.98
N PHE A 44 -7.58 -20.08 9.61
CA PHE A 44 -8.84 -19.56 9.10
C PHE A 44 -10.03 -20.22 9.79
N PHE A 45 -11.14 -19.49 9.85
CA PHE A 45 -12.37 -19.99 10.41
C PHE A 45 -12.87 -21.18 9.58
N TRP A 46 -13.14 -22.30 10.26
CA TRP A 46 -13.41 -23.59 9.62
C TRP A 46 -14.54 -23.57 8.58
N GLN A 47 -15.51 -22.67 8.72
CA GLN A 47 -16.62 -22.51 7.76
C GLN A 47 -16.18 -22.00 6.39
N LEU A 48 -15.05 -21.31 6.31
CA LEU A 48 -14.44 -20.85 5.06
C LEU A 48 -13.86 -22.01 4.24
N ARG A 49 -13.64 -23.19 4.85
CA ARG A 49 -13.06 -24.39 4.21
C ARG A 49 -11.70 -24.14 3.54
N LEU A 50 -10.93 -23.19 4.06
CA LEU A 50 -9.56 -22.90 3.64
C LEU A 50 -8.57 -23.76 4.43
N HIS A 51 -7.46 -24.12 3.78
CA HIS A 51 -6.36 -24.84 4.43
C HIS A 51 -5.44 -23.89 5.20
N ASP A 52 -4.85 -24.36 6.30
CA ASP A 52 -3.81 -23.61 7.01
C ASP A 52 -2.61 -23.30 6.10
N ARG A 53 -2.07 -22.08 6.16
CA ARG A 53 -0.92 -21.63 5.37
C ARG A 53 0.41 -21.91 6.07
N ARG A 54 0.65 -23.18 6.39
CA ARG A 54 1.87 -23.62 7.08
C ARG A 54 3.12 -23.11 6.35
N GLY A 55 3.99 -22.41 7.08
CA GLY A 55 5.21 -21.82 6.55
C GLY A 55 5.15 -20.30 6.38
N THR A 56 3.97 -19.68 6.41
CA THR A 56 3.81 -18.22 6.36
C THR A 56 4.56 -17.50 7.49
N GLU A 57 4.79 -18.18 8.61
CA GLU A 57 5.61 -17.68 9.72
C GLU A 57 7.06 -17.35 9.30
N ALA A 58 7.63 -18.11 8.36
CA ALA A 58 8.95 -17.81 7.82
C ALA A 58 8.94 -16.51 6.99
N ASP A 59 7.92 -16.34 6.16
CA ASP A 59 7.72 -15.13 5.35
C ASP A 59 7.50 -13.91 6.24
N ARG A 60 6.64 -14.04 7.26
CA ARG A 60 6.39 -13.01 8.28
C ARG A 60 7.68 -12.54 8.95
N LYS A 61 8.52 -13.48 9.40
CA LYS A 61 9.81 -13.16 10.06
C LYS A 61 10.78 -12.48 9.10
N ASN A 62 10.88 -12.99 7.88
CA ASN A 62 11.77 -12.41 6.86
C ASN A 62 11.34 -10.99 6.49
N LEU A 63 10.06 -10.77 6.23
CA LEU A 63 9.52 -9.45 5.91
C LEU A 63 9.69 -8.47 7.06
N ASN A 64 9.40 -8.89 8.30
CA ASN A 64 9.59 -8.04 9.47
C ASN A 64 11.05 -7.57 9.59
N ARG A 65 12.00 -8.51 9.43
CA ARG A 65 13.43 -8.18 9.43
C ARG A 65 13.79 -7.24 8.29
N THR A 66 13.44 -7.59 7.05
CA THR A 66 13.81 -6.79 5.87
C THR A 66 13.23 -5.38 5.91
N LEU A 67 11.96 -5.23 6.30
CA LEU A 67 11.33 -3.90 6.40
C LEU A 67 11.93 -3.09 7.56
N THR A 68 12.27 -3.74 8.68
CA THR A 68 12.98 -3.07 9.79
C THR A 68 14.36 -2.60 9.34
N ASP A 69 15.12 -3.45 8.63
CA ASP A 69 16.44 -3.12 8.08
C ASP A 69 16.38 -1.97 7.04
N LEU A 70 15.25 -1.83 6.34
CA LEU A 70 14.95 -0.70 5.45
C LEU A 70 14.49 0.57 6.18
N GLY A 71 14.34 0.52 7.51
CA GLY A 71 14.01 1.65 8.37
C GLY A 71 12.51 1.90 8.58
N PHE A 72 11.65 0.94 8.24
CA PHE A 72 10.21 1.06 8.50
C PHE A 72 9.86 0.82 9.97
N GLU A 73 8.80 1.48 10.42
CA GLU A 73 8.10 1.11 11.64
C GLU A 73 7.16 -0.07 11.34
N VAL A 74 7.64 -1.29 11.59
CA VAL A 74 6.90 -2.51 11.25
C VAL A 74 5.90 -2.89 12.33
N ARG A 75 4.66 -3.17 11.93
CA ARG A 75 3.58 -3.65 12.80
C ARG A 75 3.01 -4.95 12.23
N VAL A 76 3.12 -6.02 13.00
CA VAL A 76 2.72 -7.37 12.58
C VAL A 76 1.44 -7.78 13.30
N PHE A 77 0.50 -8.35 12.55
CA PHE A 77 -0.77 -8.84 13.06
C PHE A 77 -1.03 -10.25 12.54
N ASP A 78 -1.36 -11.17 13.45
CA ASP A 78 -1.61 -12.57 13.13
C ASP A 78 -3.11 -12.89 13.25
N ASP A 79 -3.65 -13.59 12.26
CA ASP A 79 -5.01 -14.18 12.25
C ASP A 79 -6.14 -13.23 12.70
N LEU A 80 -6.06 -11.96 12.29
CA LEU A 80 -7.10 -10.98 12.59
C LEU A 80 -8.40 -11.26 11.84
N LYS A 81 -9.52 -10.87 12.45
CA LYS A 81 -10.83 -10.83 11.78
C LYS A 81 -10.90 -9.70 10.75
N ALA A 82 -11.82 -9.82 9.81
CA ALA A 82 -11.99 -8.85 8.73
C ALA A 82 -12.23 -7.42 9.25
N ASP A 83 -13.05 -7.26 10.28
CA ASP A 83 -13.32 -5.95 10.90
C ASP A 83 -12.09 -5.38 11.59
N ASP A 84 -11.29 -6.22 12.26
CA ASP A 84 -10.06 -5.81 12.93
C ASP A 84 -8.99 -5.39 11.92
N VAL A 85 -8.83 -6.13 10.82
CA VAL A 85 -7.94 -5.75 9.71
C VAL A 85 -8.34 -4.38 9.15
N GLN A 86 -9.62 -4.20 8.82
CA GLN A 86 -10.12 -2.92 8.30
C GLN A 86 -9.89 -1.78 9.29
N LYS A 87 -10.09 -2.02 10.59
CA LYS A 87 -9.83 -1.04 11.64
C LYS A 87 -8.34 -0.66 11.71
N ARG A 88 -7.42 -1.63 11.67
CA ARG A 88 -5.97 -1.33 11.69
C ARG A 88 -5.52 -0.53 10.48
N ILE A 89 -6.06 -0.84 9.30
CA ILE A 89 -5.76 -0.10 8.08
C ILE A 89 -6.33 1.31 8.15
N TYR A 90 -7.56 1.44 8.64
CA TYR A 90 -8.20 2.75 8.83
C TYR A 90 -7.41 3.62 9.81
N GLU A 91 -7.01 3.07 10.96
CA GLU A 91 -6.13 3.75 11.94
C GLU A 91 -4.85 4.24 11.26
N ALA A 92 -4.16 3.36 10.52
CA ALA A 92 -2.95 3.72 9.79
C ALA A 92 -3.20 4.81 8.74
N SER A 93 -4.34 4.80 8.04
CA SER A 93 -4.71 5.85 7.07
C SER A 93 -4.95 7.22 7.70
N LYS A 94 -5.24 7.27 9.01
CA LYS A 94 -5.51 8.50 9.78
C LYS A 94 -4.30 9.00 10.56
N GLU A 95 -3.22 8.25 10.59
CA GLU A 95 -1.95 8.71 11.14
C GLU A 95 -1.34 9.84 10.31
N ASP A 96 -0.47 10.63 10.97
CA ASP A 96 0.29 11.67 10.28
C ASP A 96 1.54 11.07 9.61
N HIS A 97 1.51 11.06 8.28
CA HIS A 97 2.60 10.61 7.41
C HIS A 97 3.39 11.77 6.82
N SER A 98 3.20 13.01 7.29
CA SER A 98 3.84 14.19 6.70
C SER A 98 5.37 14.10 6.71
N ASN A 99 5.93 13.47 7.75
CA ASN A 99 7.37 13.21 7.89
C ASN A 99 7.83 11.81 7.45
N ALA A 100 6.94 11.02 6.84
CA ALA A 100 7.25 9.70 6.30
C ALA A 100 7.59 9.80 4.81
N ASP A 101 8.46 8.93 4.29
CA ASP A 101 8.75 8.83 2.86
C ASP A 101 7.64 8.08 2.12
N CYS A 102 7.18 6.96 2.68
CA CYS A 102 6.22 6.08 2.03
C CYS A 102 5.38 5.26 3.02
N PHE A 103 4.48 4.43 2.49
CA PHE A 103 3.68 3.49 3.25
C PHE A 103 3.74 2.10 2.61
N VAL A 104 3.83 1.06 3.44
CA VAL A 104 3.83 -0.35 3.01
C VAL A 104 2.73 -1.11 3.75
N CYS A 105 1.98 -1.94 3.02
CA CYS A 105 1.03 -2.88 3.60
C CYS A 105 1.20 -4.24 2.93
N VAL A 106 1.42 -5.27 3.73
CA VAL A 106 1.65 -6.64 3.27
C VAL A 106 0.54 -7.55 3.78
N PHE A 107 -0.03 -8.34 2.88
CA PHE A 107 -0.98 -9.41 3.19
C PHE A 107 -0.36 -10.75 2.83
N LEU A 108 -0.22 -11.63 3.83
CA LEU A 108 0.15 -13.03 3.67
C LEU A 108 -1.11 -13.85 3.98
N SER A 109 -1.88 -14.22 2.96
CA SER A 109 -3.18 -14.90 3.15
C SER A 109 -3.60 -15.70 1.93
N HIS A 110 -4.78 -16.33 1.99
CA HIS A 110 -5.46 -16.76 0.78
C HIS A 110 -6.04 -15.55 0.05
N GLY A 111 -6.15 -15.65 -1.27
CA GLY A 111 -6.81 -14.65 -2.12
C GLY A 111 -7.81 -15.32 -3.06
N GLU A 112 -8.86 -14.58 -3.38
CA GLU A 112 -9.86 -14.97 -4.38
C GLU A 112 -10.25 -13.70 -5.15
N ASP A 113 -10.08 -13.72 -6.47
CA ASP A 113 -10.33 -12.58 -7.36
C ASP A 113 -9.68 -11.27 -6.88
N ASP A 114 -10.49 -10.28 -6.50
CA ASP A 114 -10.09 -8.97 -5.98
C ASP A 114 -10.19 -8.87 -4.44
N HIS A 115 -10.19 -10.02 -3.76
CA HIS A 115 -10.27 -10.13 -2.30
C HIS A 115 -9.08 -10.87 -1.69
N VAL A 116 -8.79 -10.53 -0.44
CA VAL A 116 -7.90 -11.29 0.44
C VAL A 116 -8.70 -11.83 1.62
N TYR A 117 -8.38 -13.03 2.10
CA TYR A 117 -9.05 -13.57 3.27
C TYR A 117 -8.43 -13.00 4.55
N ALA A 118 -9.29 -12.62 5.49
CA ALA A 118 -8.94 -12.51 6.90
C ALA A 118 -9.31 -13.82 7.61
N TYR A 119 -9.24 -13.85 8.94
CA TYR A 119 -9.56 -15.06 9.70
C TYR A 119 -10.98 -15.58 9.44
N ASP A 120 -11.98 -14.71 9.39
CA ASP A 120 -13.40 -15.07 9.36
C ASP A 120 -14.15 -14.71 8.07
N ASP A 121 -13.67 -13.75 7.28
CA ASP A 121 -14.28 -13.34 6.02
C ASP A 121 -13.26 -12.75 5.05
N LYS A 122 -13.66 -12.53 3.79
CA LYS A 122 -12.83 -11.89 2.76
C LYS A 122 -13.01 -10.37 2.72
N ILE A 123 -11.92 -9.68 2.43
CA ILE A 123 -11.85 -8.22 2.33
C ILE A 123 -11.50 -7.85 0.91
N LYS A 124 -12.29 -6.95 0.32
CA LYS A 124 -12.00 -6.40 -1.00
C LYS A 124 -10.74 -5.54 -0.96
N ILE A 125 -9.78 -5.82 -1.83
CA ILE A 125 -8.50 -5.09 -1.89
C ILE A 125 -8.72 -3.60 -2.11
N GLN A 126 -9.68 -3.26 -2.98
CA GLN A 126 -10.05 -1.88 -3.27
C GLN A 126 -10.50 -1.11 -2.02
N THR A 127 -11.27 -1.74 -1.12
CA THR A 127 -11.72 -1.09 0.13
C THR A 127 -10.52 -0.66 0.98
N MET A 128 -9.46 -1.46 1.00
CA MET A 128 -8.26 -1.19 1.78
C MET A 128 -7.40 -0.10 1.14
N THR A 129 -7.17 -0.19 -0.17
CA THR A 129 -6.34 0.80 -0.90
C THR A 129 -7.02 2.16 -1.02
N ASP A 130 -8.36 2.19 -1.12
CA ASP A 130 -9.15 3.41 -1.22
C ASP A 130 -9.02 4.32 0.01
N MET A 131 -8.65 3.77 1.17
CA MET A 131 -8.41 4.57 2.39
C MET A 131 -7.17 5.47 2.28
N PHE A 132 -6.23 5.13 1.40
CA PHE A 132 -4.98 5.88 1.20
C PHE A 132 -4.98 6.74 -0.08
N ARG A 133 -6.15 6.94 -0.70
CA ARG A 133 -6.28 7.89 -1.81
C ARG A 133 -5.97 9.30 -1.34
N GLY A 134 -5.48 10.13 -2.26
CA GLY A 134 -5.04 11.49 -1.94
C GLY A 134 -6.12 12.37 -1.30
N ASP A 135 -7.39 12.15 -1.65
CA ASP A 135 -8.52 12.86 -1.05
C ASP A 135 -8.81 12.42 0.40
N LYS A 136 -8.43 11.20 0.80
CA LYS A 136 -8.72 10.63 2.14
C LYS A 136 -7.52 10.62 3.08
N CYS A 137 -6.31 10.53 2.55
CA CYS A 137 -5.04 10.52 3.28
C CYS A 137 -4.07 11.55 2.69
N GLN A 138 -4.28 12.81 3.07
CA GLN A 138 -3.55 13.97 2.53
C GLN A 138 -2.04 13.91 2.82
N SER A 139 -1.65 13.35 3.97
CA SER A 139 -0.25 13.24 4.41
C SER A 139 0.60 12.28 3.55
N LEU A 140 -0.03 11.44 2.72
CA LEU A 140 0.60 10.54 1.75
C LEU A 140 0.42 10.97 0.29
N VAL A 141 -0.11 12.17 0.02
CA VAL A 141 -0.18 12.71 -1.35
C VAL A 141 1.22 12.88 -1.94
N GLY A 142 1.42 12.43 -3.18
CA GLY A 142 2.73 12.46 -3.84
C GLY A 142 3.76 11.44 -3.33
N LYS A 143 3.41 10.64 -2.31
CA LYS A 143 4.29 9.62 -1.71
C LYS A 143 3.90 8.21 -2.16
N PRO A 144 4.84 7.26 -2.32
CA PRO A 144 4.51 5.93 -2.77
C PRO A 144 3.75 5.14 -1.69
N LYS A 145 2.75 4.37 -2.14
CA LYS A 145 1.89 3.51 -1.32
C LYS A 145 1.98 2.10 -1.88
N ILE A 146 2.66 1.21 -1.16
CA ILE A 146 3.06 -0.10 -1.66
C ILE A 146 2.19 -1.16 -0.98
N PHE A 147 1.48 -1.94 -1.79
CA PHE A 147 0.69 -3.08 -1.32
C PHE A 147 1.27 -4.36 -1.88
N ILE A 148 1.62 -5.31 -1.00
CA ILE A 148 2.18 -6.61 -1.36
C ILE A 148 1.18 -7.67 -0.91
N ILE A 149 0.77 -8.58 -1.80
CA ILE A 149 -0.24 -9.60 -1.53
C ILE A 149 0.33 -10.96 -1.95
N GLN A 150 0.35 -11.91 -1.02
CA GLN A 150 0.93 -13.26 -1.17
C GLN A 150 0.02 -14.32 -0.57
#